data_AF-A0A257H342-F1
#
_entry.id   AF-A0A257H342-F1
#
_cell.length_a   1.000
_cell.length_b   1.000
_cell.length_c   1.000
_cell.angle_alpha   90.00
_cell.angle_beta   90.00
_cell.angle_gamma   90.00
#
_symmetry.space_group_name_H-M   'P 1'
#
loop_
_entity.id
_entity.type
_entity.pdbx_description
1 polymer ?
#
loop_
_entity_poly.entity_id
_entity_poly.type
_entity_poly.pdbx_seq_one_letter_code
_entity_poly.pdbx_strand_id
1 'polypeptide(L)'
;MLYSVFMLALRSVQRNLLRSFLTMLGIVIGVSAVITMVTLGNGATAAIASKISGLGTNLLMVSPGQRQGGGGGGGGVAQFTEADALSIAAEIGGIQAVAPQARTSATVVANGRNWATGVVG
;
A
#
# COMPACT_ATOMS: atom_id res chain seq x y z
N MET A 1 50.67 25.40 13.01
CA MET A 1 49.63 25.64 14.04
C MET A 1 48.50 24.62 13.94
N LEU A 2 47.72 24.56 12.85
CA LEU A 2 46.63 23.55 12.69
C LEU A 2 47.14 22.09 12.66
N TYR A 3 48.21 21.82 11.91
CA TYR A 3 48.78 20.47 11.78
C TYR A 3 49.21 19.87 13.13
N SER A 4 49.89 20.67 13.97
CA SER A 4 50.35 20.24 15.29
C SER A 4 49.19 19.95 16.25
N VAL A 5 48.10 20.73 16.19
CA VAL A 5 46.92 20.52 17.04
C VAL A 5 46.18 19.24 16.63
N PHE A 6 46.03 18.98 15.33
CA PHE A 6 45.42 17.75 14.82
C PHE A 6 46.21 16.49 15.23
N MET A 7 47.54 16.52 15.09
CA MET A 7 48.42 15.43 15.53
C MET A 7 48.33 15.19 17.04
N LEU A 8 48.23 16.26 17.85
CA LEU A 8 48.08 16.17 19.29
C LEU A 8 46.72 15.57 19.69
N ALA A 9 45.63 15.93 19.00
CA ALA A 9 44.31 15.37 19.22
C ALA A 9 44.26 13.86 18.92
N LEU A 10 44.87 13.41 17.81
CA LEU A 10 44.96 11.98 17.49
C LEU A 10 45.74 11.19 18.54
N ARG A 11 46.86 11.73 19.03
CA ARG A 11 47.64 11.12 20.12
C ARG A 11 46.85 11.03 21.42
N SER A 12 46.07 12.07 21.74
CA SER A 12 45.18 12.11 22.91
C SER A 12 44.12 11.00 22.85
N VAL A 13 43.47 10.81 21.69
CA VAL A 13 42.47 9.76 21.46
C VAL A 13 43.09 8.37 21.62
N GLN A 14 44.28 8.15 21.05
CA GLN A 14 45.01 6.88 21.19
C GLN A 14 45.44 6.58 22.63
N ARG A 15 45.74 7.60 23.44
CA ARG A 15 46.13 7.39 24.84
C ARG A 15 44.97 6.89 25.71
N ASN A 16 43.72 7.22 25.34
CA ASN A 16 42.52 6.86 26.08
C ASN A 16 41.53 6.07 25.21
N LEU A 17 42.00 4.96 24.63
CA LEU A 17 41.26 4.10 23.69
C LEU A 17 39.88 3.69 24.21
N LEU A 18 39.78 3.21 25.45
CA LEU A 18 38.50 2.77 26.02
C LEU A 18 37.46 3.90 26.05
N ARG A 19 37.84 5.04 26.64
CA ARG A 19 36.92 6.19 26.76
C ARG A 19 36.50 6.71 25.39
N SER A 20 37.45 6.86 24.47
CA SER A 20 37.17 7.36 23.12
C SER A 20 36.33 6.39 22.30
N PHE A 21 36.54 5.08 22.48
CA PHE A 21 35.73 4.05 21.82
C PHE A 21 34.30 4.04 22.34
N LEU A 22 34.10 4.07 23.66
CA LEU A 22 32.77 4.09 24.29
C LEU A 22 31.95 5.33 23.89
N THR A 23 32.58 6.50 23.76
CA THR A 23 31.88 7.72 23.31
C THR A 23 31.53 7.67 21.82
N MET A 24 32.45 7.19 20.98
CA MET A 24 32.20 6.98 19.55
C MET A 24 31.07 5.98 19.33
N LEU A 25 31.08 4.87 20.07
CA LEU A 25 30.06 3.82 19.98
C LEU A 25 28.66 4.37 20.30
N GLY A 26 28.54 5.19 21.35
CA GLY A 26 27.27 5.83 21.71
C GLY A 26 26.73 6.73 20.59
N ILE A 27 27.59 7.52 19.96
CA ILE A 27 27.22 8.40 18.83
C ILE A 27 26.79 7.56 17.62
N VAL A 28 27.54 6.52 17.27
CA VAL A 28 27.23 5.65 16.14
C VAL A 28 25.88 4.96 16.34
N ILE A 29 25.63 4.35 17.50
CA ILE A 29 24.36 3.69 17.79
C ILE A 29 23.21 4.70 17.79
N GLY A 30 23.40 5.87 18.42
CA GLY A 30 22.37 6.91 18.49
C GLY A 30 21.96 7.42 17.11
N VAL A 31 22.93 7.79 16.27
CA VAL A 31 22.66 8.29 14.91
C VAL A 31 22.07 7.18 14.03
N SER A 32 22.57 5.94 14.15
CA SER A 32 22.06 4.81 13.38
C SER A 32 20.59 4.51 13.70
N ALA A 33 20.21 4.55 14.98
CA ALA A 33 18.83 4.32 15.41
C ALA A 33 17.87 5.38 14.85
N VAL A 34 18.26 6.65 14.90
CA VAL A 34 17.46 7.76 14.35
C VAL A 34 17.30 7.62 12.84
N ILE A 35 18.39 7.36 12.11
CA ILE A 35 18.33 7.16 10.65
C ILE A 35 17.40 6.00 10.31
N THR A 36 17.54 4.87 11.00
CA THR A 36 16.72 3.67 10.75
C THR A 36 15.25 3.93 11.02
N MET A 37 14.92 4.62 12.12
CA MET A 37 13.53 4.95 12.45
C MET A 37 12.91 5.86 11.38
N VAL A 38 13.62 6.88 10.93
CA VAL A 38 13.13 7.84 9.94
C VAL A 38 12.92 7.17 8.57
N THR A 39 13.89 6.36 8.13
CA THR A 39 13.77 5.65 6.85
C THR A 39 12.64 4.63 6.87
N LEU A 40 12.48 3.89 7.97
CA LEU A 40 11.39 2.95 8.14
C LEU A 40 10.03 3.64 8.18
N GLY A 41 9.91 4.75 8.93
CA GLY A 41 8.69 5.53 9.00
C GLY A 41 8.25 6.05 7.63
N ASN A 42 9.16 6.71 6.91
CA ASN A 42 8.88 7.22 5.57
C ASN A 42 8.56 6.10 4.58
N GLY A 43 9.28 4.96 4.65
CA GLY A 43 9.02 3.80 3.81
C GLY A 43 7.65 3.18 4.06
N ALA A 44 7.24 3.06 5.32
CA ALA A 44 5.92 2.56 5.69
C ALA A 44 4.81 3.48 5.20
N THR A 45 4.95 4.79 5.39
CA THR A 45 4.00 5.78 4.88
C THR A 45 3.89 5.72 3.35
N ALA A 46 5.01 5.63 2.65
CA ALA A 46 5.03 5.51 1.18
C ALA A 46 4.36 4.20 0.71
N ALA A 47 4.62 3.09 1.38
CA ALA A 47 4.01 1.80 1.06
C ALA A 47 2.49 1.82 1.27
N ILE A 48 2.01 2.42 2.35
CA ILE A 48 0.58 2.59 2.61
C ILE A 48 -0.03 3.52 1.56
N ALA A 49 0.60 4.67 1.29
CA ALA A 49 0.13 5.60 0.28
C ALA A 49 0.02 4.95 -1.10
N SER A 50 0.98 4.11 -1.49
CA SER A 50 0.94 3.36 -2.75
C SER A 50 -0.20 2.33 -2.80
N LYS A 51 -0.51 1.67 -1.68
CA LYS A 51 -1.65 0.74 -1.62
C LYS A 51 -2.97 1.47 -1.70
N ILE A 52 -3.08 2.62 -1.04
CA ILE A 52 -4.28 3.46 -1.07
C ILE A 52 -4.46 4.10 -2.46
N SER A 53 -3.39 4.59 -3.08
CA SER A 53 -3.48 5.15 -4.44
C SER A 53 -3.82 4.09 -5.47
N GLY A 54 -3.36 2.84 -5.29
CA GLY A 54 -3.75 1.70 -6.10
C GLY A 54 -5.23 1.32 -5.99
N LEU A 55 -5.91 1.73 -4.92
CA LEU A 55 -7.37 1.64 -4.80
C LEU A 55 -8.09 2.76 -5.54
N GLY A 56 -7.39 3.73 -6.12
CA GLY A 56 -7.97 4.90 -6.76
C GLY A 56 -8.43 5.95 -5.75
N THR A 57 -7.93 7.16 -5.88
CA THR A 57 -8.47 8.31 -5.15
C THR A 57 -9.78 8.72 -5.82
N ASN A 58 -10.91 8.65 -5.10
CA ASN A 58 -12.26 8.99 -5.57
C ASN A 58 -13.05 7.88 -6.31
N LEU A 59 -12.97 6.62 -5.83
CA LEU A 59 -13.87 5.56 -6.31
C LEU A 59 -15.20 5.54 -5.55
N LEU A 60 -16.30 5.46 -6.28
CA LEU A 60 -17.63 5.21 -5.74
C LEU A 60 -18.13 3.87 -6.28
N MET A 61 -18.23 2.86 -5.40
CA MET A 61 -18.74 1.54 -5.76
C MET A 61 -20.25 1.48 -5.52
N VAL A 62 -21.01 1.24 -6.58
CA VAL A 62 -22.46 1.01 -6.51
C VAL A 62 -22.74 -0.47 -6.74
N SER A 63 -23.38 -1.12 -5.77
CA SER A 63 -23.80 -2.51 -5.87
C SER A 63 -25.33 -2.58 -5.80
N PRO A 64 -25.98 -3.48 -6.57
CA PRO A 64 -27.41 -3.68 -6.44
C PRO A 64 -27.72 -4.17 -5.03
N GLY A 65 -28.82 -3.67 -4.44
CA GLY A 65 -29.20 -4.02 -3.08
C GLY A 65 -29.35 -5.53 -2.89
N GLN A 66 -29.15 -6.01 -1.67
CA GLN A 66 -29.45 -7.38 -1.28
C GLN A 66 -30.72 -7.37 -0.43
N ARG A 67 -31.74 -8.18 -0.76
CA ARG A 67 -32.91 -8.34 0.11
C ARG A 67 -32.42 -8.89 1.45
N GLN A 68 -32.54 -8.10 2.52
CA GLN A 68 -32.20 -8.52 3.88
C GLN A 68 -33.29 -9.47 4.40
N GLY A 69 -33.18 -10.74 4.01
CA GLY A 69 -34.09 -11.81 4.43
C GLY A 69 -33.51 -13.17 4.02
N GLY A 70 -33.07 -13.95 5.01
CA GLY A 70 -32.46 -15.25 4.78
C GLY A 70 -33.43 -16.23 4.14
N GLY A 71 -33.04 -16.81 3.01
CA GLY A 71 -33.82 -17.85 2.33
C GLY A 71 -33.44 -17.91 0.86
N GLY A 72 -32.75 -18.98 0.46
CA GLY A 72 -32.35 -19.23 -0.91
C GLY A 72 -33.53 -19.20 -1.88
N GLY A 73 -33.35 -18.52 -3.01
CA GLY A 73 -34.34 -18.43 -4.06
C GLY A 73 -34.03 -17.24 -4.96
N GLY A 74 -33.50 -17.52 -6.15
CA GLY A 74 -33.11 -16.55 -7.16
C GLY A 74 -34.27 -15.71 -7.69
N GLY A 75 -34.62 -14.66 -6.94
CA GLY A 75 -35.49 -13.56 -7.37
C GLY A 75 -34.74 -12.26 -7.15
N GLY A 76 -33.73 -12.03 -7.98
CA GLY A 76 -32.70 -11.01 -7.81
C GLY A 76 -33.25 -9.60 -7.80
N VAL A 77 -32.66 -8.75 -6.97
CA VAL A 77 -32.70 -7.30 -7.20
C VAL A 77 -32.26 -7.03 -8.64
N ALA A 78 -32.94 -6.11 -9.33
CA ALA A 78 -32.62 -5.78 -10.71
C ALA A 78 -31.12 -5.51 -10.82
N GLN A 79 -30.43 -6.32 -11.64
CA GLN A 79 -29.02 -6.12 -11.90
C GLN A 79 -28.85 -4.88 -12.78
N PHE A 80 -27.75 -4.17 -12.59
CA PHE A 80 -27.40 -3.07 -13.47
C PHE A 80 -27.19 -3.58 -14.89
N THR A 81 -27.67 -2.80 -15.84
CA THR A 81 -27.44 -3.02 -17.26
C THR A 81 -26.31 -2.13 -17.74
N GLU A 82 -25.70 -2.46 -18.89
CA GLU A 82 -24.70 -1.59 -19.51
C GLU A 82 -25.27 -0.21 -19.87
N ALA A 83 -26.57 -0.13 -20.17
CA ALA A 83 -27.25 1.14 -20.43
C ALA A 83 -27.22 2.06 -19.20
N ASP A 84 -27.36 1.52 -17.98
CA ASP A 84 -27.28 2.31 -16.75
C ASP A 84 -25.89 2.94 -16.58
N ALA A 85 -24.83 2.20 -16.92
CA ALA A 85 -23.46 2.72 -16.87
C ALA A 85 -23.23 3.86 -17.88
N LEU A 86 -23.80 3.75 -19.09
CA LEU A 86 -23.73 4.80 -20.11
C LEU A 86 -24.52 6.05 -19.69
N SER A 87 -25.71 5.88 -19.13
CA SER A 87 -26.52 7.01 -18.63
C SER A 87 -25.81 7.73 -17.48
N ILE A 88 -25.19 7.01 -16.55
CA ILE A 88 -24.40 7.60 -15.46
C ILE A 88 -23.24 8.43 -16.01
N ALA A 89 -22.53 7.93 -17.03
CA ALA A 89 -21.42 8.65 -17.64
C ALA A 89 -21.86 9.92 -18.42
N ALA A 90 -23.07 9.91 -18.99
CA ALA A 90 -23.59 11.01 -19.81
C ALA A 90 -24.30 12.09 -18.98
N GLU A 91 -25.04 11.71 -17.95
CA GLU A 91 -25.92 12.63 -17.20
C GLU A 91 -25.27 13.20 -15.93
N ILE A 92 -24.32 12.49 -15.32
CA ILE A 92 -23.69 12.94 -14.07
C ILE A 92 -22.36 13.66 -14.36
N GLY A 93 -22.35 14.98 -14.14
CA GLY A 93 -21.13 15.79 -14.23
C GLY A 93 -20.12 15.48 -13.12
N GLY A 94 -18.84 15.43 -13.47
CA GLY A 94 -17.73 15.22 -12.52
C GLY A 94 -17.22 13.78 -12.43
N ILE A 95 -17.78 12.86 -13.20
CA ILE A 95 -17.29 11.48 -13.28
C ILE A 95 -16.28 11.38 -14.44
N GLN A 96 -15.05 10.98 -14.14
CA GLN A 96 -13.99 10.83 -15.15
C GLN A 96 -14.10 9.52 -15.94
N ALA A 97 -14.55 8.45 -15.28
CA ALA A 97 -14.74 7.14 -15.90
C ALA A 97 -15.77 6.33 -15.11
N VAL A 98 -16.57 5.54 -15.83
CA VAL A 98 -17.49 4.54 -15.28
C VAL A 98 -17.03 3.17 -15.79
N ALA A 99 -16.90 2.20 -14.89
CA ALA A 99 -16.52 0.83 -15.22
C ALA A 99 -17.61 -0.13 -14.71
N PRO A 100 -18.49 -0.66 -15.58
CA PRO A 100 -19.39 -1.72 -15.19
C PRO A 100 -18.58 -2.98 -14.85
N GLN A 101 -19.02 -3.73 -13.83
CA GLN A 101 -18.39 -4.99 -13.44
C GLN A 101 -19.45 -6.06 -13.22
N ALA A 102 -19.29 -7.19 -13.90
CA ALA A 102 -20.02 -8.42 -13.66
C ALA A 102 -19.07 -9.45 -13.04
N ARG A 103 -19.60 -10.27 -12.12
CA ARG A 103 -18.87 -11.39 -11.51
C ARG A 103 -19.63 -12.67 -11.77
N THR A 104 -18.98 -13.64 -12.39
CA THR A 104 -19.54 -14.97 -12.63
C THR A 104 -18.59 -16.04 -12.13
N SER A 105 -19.11 -17.20 -11.73
CA SER A 105 -18.28 -18.34 -11.35
C SER A 105 -18.11 -19.24 -12.57
N ALA A 106 -16.86 -19.53 -12.93
CA ALA A 106 -16.53 -20.41 -14.05
C ALA A 106 -15.56 -21.50 -13.60
N THR A 107 -15.72 -22.70 -14.16
CA THR A 107 -14.76 -23.79 -13.94
C THR A 107 -13.63 -23.65 -14.95
N VAL A 108 -12.42 -23.38 -14.46
CA VAL A 108 -11.21 -23.34 -15.28
C VAL A 108 -10.59 -24.73 -15.29
N VAL A 109 -10.25 -25.22 -16.48
CA VAL A 109 -9.61 -26.53 -16.68
C VAL A 109 -8.21 -26.33 -17.23
N ALA A 110 -7.19 -26.81 -16.51
CA ALA A 110 -5.79 -26.76 -16.96
C ALA A 110 -5.05 -28.02 -16.49
N ASN A 111 -4.21 -28.62 -17.35
CA ASN A 111 -3.41 -29.81 -17.06
C ASN A 111 -4.21 -30.96 -16.41
N GLY A 112 -5.43 -31.22 -16.87
CA GLY A 112 -6.30 -32.28 -16.33
C GLY A 112 -6.90 -32.00 -14.95
N ARG A 113 -6.75 -30.79 -14.41
CA ARG A 113 -7.37 -30.35 -13.15
C ARG A 113 -8.45 -29.30 -13.44
N ASN A 114 -9.60 -29.45 -12.79
CA ASN A 114 -10.67 -28.46 -12.79
C ASN A 114 -10.69 -27.68 -11.47
N TRP A 115 -10.87 -26.37 -11.53
CA TRP A 115 -11.02 -25.51 -10.35
C TRP A 115 -12.09 -24.47 -10.63
N ALA A 116 -13.07 -24.34 -9.74
CA ALA A 116 -14.08 -23.29 -9.81
C ALA A 116 -13.48 -21.96 -9.33
N THR A 117 -13.45 -20.95 -10.20
CA THR A 117 -12.92 -19.62 -9.88
C THR A 117 -13.92 -18.52 -10.25
N GLY A 118 -13.86 -17.40 -9.54
CA GLY A 118 -14.62 -16.21 -9.89
C GLY A 118 -13.95 -15.46 -11.04
N VAL A 119 -14.70 -15.23 -12.11
CA VAL A 119 -14.33 -14.38 -13.24
C VAL A 119 -15.01 -13.03 -13.06
N VAL A 120 -14.23 -11.96 -13.11
CA VAL A 120 -14.71 -10.57 -13.06
C VAL A 120 -14.41 -9.92 -14.40
N GLY A 121 -15.41 -9.30 -15.01
CA GLY A 121 -15.31 -8.64 -16.32
C GLY A 121 -16.39 -7.59 -16.52
#